data_AF-X1TU52-F1
#
_entry.id   AF-X1TU52-F1
#
_cell.length_a   1.000
_cell.length_b   1.000
_cell.length_c   1.000
_cell.angle_alpha   90.00
_cell.angle_beta   90.00
_cell.angle_gamma   90.00
#
_symmetry.space_group_name_H-M   'P 1'
#
loop_
_entity.id
_entity.type
_entity.pdbx_description
1 polymer ?
#
loop_
_entity_poly.entity_id
_entity_poly.type
_entity_poly.pdbx_seq_one_letter_code
_entity_poly.pdbx_strand_id
1 'polypeptide(L)'
;MAQKTEERGIGAGIVVGGIGGTVLGVAIATLIAARPAAAAPPEEKLDYLIEVLTTLVPVLAELSERQVALTELLEQWLAAQGVPGIPGVEVTVRTPWVAKEPEQIFSQAILSAGDFYSDMMVDWTRGKRIVFKVESSLNQAVQIQVIGNTTDSKELAIDIGPALPCTANGNISVGPAWDDWHPYAGVRITVAVAPTAGILTISAVVQE
;
A
#
# COMPACT_ATOMS: atom_id res chain seq x y z
N MET A 1 -7.31 -42.82 -33.32
CA MET A 1 -6.92 -43.25 -31.96
C MET A 1 -5.54 -43.88 -32.08
N ALA A 2 -4.51 -43.56 -31.32
CA ALA A 2 -4.42 -42.81 -30.08
C ALA A 2 -3.13 -41.98 -30.08
N GLN A 3 -3.27 -40.77 -29.57
CA GLN A 3 -2.25 -39.77 -29.30
C GLN A 3 -1.37 -40.30 -28.16
N LYS A 4 -0.06 -40.42 -28.37
CA LYS A 4 0.88 -40.84 -27.33
C LYS A 4 1.17 -39.62 -26.46
N THR A 5 0.43 -39.50 -25.37
CA THR A 5 0.68 -38.54 -24.30
C THR A 5 1.96 -38.95 -23.60
N GLU A 6 3.08 -38.32 -23.97
CA GLU A 6 4.33 -38.48 -23.24
C GLU A 6 4.29 -37.57 -22.01
N GLU A 7 4.57 -38.20 -20.87
CA GLU A 7 4.35 -37.69 -19.53
C GLU A 7 5.10 -36.37 -19.31
N ARG A 8 4.33 -35.33 -19.05
CA ARG A 8 4.82 -34.03 -18.58
C ARG A 8 5.46 -34.28 -17.21
N GLY A 9 6.79 -34.35 -17.20
CA GLY A 9 7.60 -34.49 -15.99
C GLY A 9 7.10 -33.51 -14.93
N ILE A 10 6.54 -34.07 -13.86
CA ILE A 10 6.16 -33.34 -12.65
C ILE A 10 7.49 -32.85 -12.07
N GLY A 11 7.82 -31.58 -12.32
CA GLY A 11 8.94 -30.93 -11.68
C GLY A 11 8.78 -31.09 -10.19
N ALA A 12 9.71 -31.80 -9.56
CA ALA A 12 9.81 -31.94 -8.13
C ALA A 12 9.94 -30.54 -7.53
N GLY A 13 8.81 -29.98 -7.10
CA GLY A 13 8.78 -28.74 -6.34
C GLY A 13 9.53 -28.98 -5.04
N ILE A 14 10.71 -28.38 -4.91
CA ILE A 14 11.40 -28.31 -3.64
C ILE A 14 10.52 -27.45 -2.73
N VAL A 15 9.79 -28.10 -1.82
CA VAL A 15 9.19 -27.43 -0.67
C VAL A 15 10.32 -27.21 0.33
N VAL A 16 10.96 -26.04 0.28
CA VAL A 16 11.87 -25.60 1.35
C VAL A 16 11.00 -25.16 2.53
N GLY A 17 10.44 -26.12 3.26
CA GLY A 17 9.89 -25.91 4.59
C GLY A 17 11.05 -25.71 5.56
N GLY A 18 11.59 -24.50 5.60
CA GLY A 18 12.74 -24.18 6.44
C GLY A 18 12.39 -24.29 7.92
N ILE A 19 13.22 -25.02 8.68
CA ILE A 19 13.18 -25.19 10.14
C ILE A 19 13.10 -23.83 10.90
N GLY A 20 13.48 -22.72 10.25
CA GLY A 20 13.32 -21.35 10.77
C GLY A 20 11.86 -20.87 10.92
N GLY A 21 10.93 -21.34 10.08
CA GLY A 21 9.51 -20.98 10.18
C GLY A 21 8.84 -21.55 11.43
N THR A 22 9.27 -22.73 11.87
CA THR A 22 8.79 -23.37 13.10
C THR A 22 9.24 -22.65 14.37
N VAL A 23 10.52 -22.22 14.45
CA VAL A 23 11.02 -21.50 15.64
C VAL A 23 10.39 -20.12 15.75
N LEU A 24 10.34 -19.37 14.63
CA LEU A 24 9.67 -18.07 14.59
C LEU A 24 8.16 -18.19 14.87
N GLY A 25 7.50 -19.21 14.30
CA GLY A 25 6.09 -19.48 14.53
C GLY A 25 5.77 -19.80 15.99
N VAL A 26 6.61 -20.60 16.66
CA VAL A 26 6.47 -20.90 18.09
C VAL A 26 6.71 -19.66 18.94
N ALA A 27 7.73 -18.86 18.63
CA ALA A 27 8.00 -17.62 19.36
C ALA A 27 6.82 -16.63 19.25
N ILE A 28 6.30 -16.41 18.04
CA ILE A 28 5.14 -15.56 17.80
C ILE A 28 3.89 -16.09 18.51
N ALA A 29 3.62 -17.40 18.44
CA ALA A 29 2.46 -18.01 19.11
C ALA A 29 2.54 -17.86 20.64
N THR A 30 3.74 -18.00 21.21
CA THR A 30 3.97 -17.86 22.66
C THR A 30 3.76 -16.42 23.11
N LEU A 31 4.26 -15.46 22.33
CA LEU A 31 4.05 -14.03 22.58
C LEU A 31 2.56 -13.65 22.48
N ILE A 32 1.86 -14.09 21.44
CA ILE A 32 0.42 -13.85 21.28
C ILE A 32 -0.38 -14.45 22.45
N ALA A 33 -0.01 -15.64 22.93
CA ALA A 33 -0.65 -16.27 24.08
C ALA A 33 -0.41 -15.52 25.40
N ALA A 34 0.74 -14.85 25.53
CA ALA A 34 1.10 -14.04 26.69
C ALA A 34 0.52 -12.61 26.66
N ARG A 35 -0.24 -12.25 25.61
CA ARG A 35 -0.79 -10.90 25.43
C ARG A 35 -1.61 -10.46 26.66
N PRO A 36 -1.34 -9.26 27.21
CA PRO A 36 -2.11 -8.73 28.32
C PRO A 36 -3.57 -8.47 27.90
N ALA A 37 -4.49 -8.59 28.86
CA ALA A 37 -5.90 -8.29 28.64
C ALA A 37 -6.08 -6.84 28.19
N ALA A 38 -7.13 -6.56 27.40
CA ALA A 38 -7.39 -5.20 26.89
C ALA A 38 -7.51 -4.15 28.02
N ALA A 39 -8.00 -4.56 29.19
CA ALA A 39 -8.15 -3.71 30.37
C ALA A 39 -6.88 -3.59 31.25
N ALA A 40 -5.75 -4.21 30.87
CA ALA A 40 -4.52 -4.14 31.66
C ALA A 40 -3.99 -2.69 31.76
N PRO A 41 -3.35 -2.33 32.89
CA PRO A 41 -2.67 -1.06 33.09
C PRO A 41 -1.64 -0.77 31.97
N PRO A 42 -1.37 0.51 31.68
CA PRO A 42 -0.38 0.89 30.67
C PRO A 42 1.03 0.35 30.94
N GLU A 43 1.46 0.23 32.20
CA GLU A 43 2.79 -0.27 32.54
C GLU A 43 2.94 -1.75 32.14
N GLU A 44 1.95 -2.59 32.45
CA GLU A 44 1.96 -4.02 32.06
C GLU A 44 1.95 -4.21 30.54
N LYS A 45 1.27 -3.33 29.81
CA LYS A 45 1.28 -3.34 28.34
C LYS A 45 2.65 -2.97 27.78
N LEU A 46 3.35 -2.01 28.42
CA LEU A 46 4.69 -1.61 28.02
C LEU A 46 5.71 -2.71 28.31
N ASP A 47 5.65 -3.33 29.48
CA ASP A 47 6.54 -4.44 29.86
C ASP A 47 6.38 -5.62 28.90
N TYR A 48 5.13 -5.96 28.54
CA TYR A 48 4.86 -6.97 27.52
C TYR A 48 5.47 -6.60 26.15
N LEU A 49 5.36 -5.34 25.71
CA LEU A 49 5.97 -4.91 24.45
C LEU A 49 7.49 -5.00 24.48
N ILE A 50 8.12 -4.69 25.62
CA ILE A 50 9.56 -4.82 25.81
C ILE A 50 9.98 -6.30 25.74
N GLU A 51 9.22 -7.20 26.37
CA GLU A 51 9.48 -8.64 26.33
C GLU A 51 9.31 -9.23 24.91
N VAL A 52 8.28 -8.80 24.19
CA VAL A 52 8.05 -9.12 22.77
C VAL A 52 9.26 -8.71 21.93
N LEU A 53 9.72 -7.46 22.06
CA LEU A 53 10.87 -6.95 21.31
C LEU A 53 12.17 -7.68 21.67
N THR A 54 12.39 -7.94 22.97
CA THR A 54 13.58 -8.65 23.47
C THR A 54 13.64 -10.09 22.95
N THR A 55 12.49 -10.73 22.77
CA THR A 55 12.39 -12.10 22.26
C THR A 55 12.50 -12.16 20.73
N LEU A 56 11.91 -11.19 20.01
CA LEU A 56 11.89 -11.20 18.55
C LEU A 56 13.23 -10.81 17.93
N VAL A 57 13.96 -9.86 18.52
CA VAL A 57 15.22 -9.35 17.95
C VAL A 57 16.26 -10.47 17.71
N PRO A 58 16.54 -11.37 18.68
CA PRO A 58 17.48 -12.48 18.45
C PRO A 58 17.00 -13.49 17.40
N VAL A 59 15.70 -13.81 17.38
CA VAL A 59 15.13 -14.76 16.41
C VAL A 59 15.24 -14.22 14.98
N LEU A 60 15.05 -12.91 14.80
CA LEU A 60 15.23 -12.25 13.50
C LEU A 60 16.70 -12.20 13.08
N ALA A 61 17.63 -12.02 14.02
CA ALA A 61 19.07 -12.09 13.75
C ALA A 61 19.47 -13.50 13.28
N GLU A 62 19.01 -14.55 13.97
CA GLU A 62 19.24 -15.94 13.57
C GLU A 62 18.63 -16.25 12.19
N LEU A 63 17.43 -15.73 11.90
CA LEU A 63 16.80 -15.87 10.59
C LEU A 63 17.65 -15.21 9.50
N SER A 64 18.19 -14.02 9.76
CA SER A 64 19.08 -13.31 8.83
C SER A 64 20.34 -14.12 8.54
N GLU A 65 21.01 -14.66 9.56
CA GLU A 65 22.20 -15.51 9.38
C GLU A 65 21.88 -16.78 8.58
N ARG A 66 20.73 -17.41 8.84
CA ARG A 66 20.27 -18.58 8.08
C ARG A 66 19.94 -18.25 6.63
N GLN A 67 19.41 -17.06 6.35
CA GLN A 67 19.16 -16.61 4.98
C GLN A 67 20.46 -16.39 4.21
N VAL A 68 21.51 -15.89 4.85
CA VAL A 68 22.85 -15.79 4.26
C VAL A 68 23.35 -17.19 3.86
N ALA A 69 23.31 -18.16 4.78
CA ALA A 69 23.74 -19.53 4.49
C ALA A 69 22.91 -20.20 3.36
N LEU A 70 21.61 -19.92 3.30
CA LEU A 70 20.73 -20.45 2.25
C LEU A 70 21.05 -19.81 0.89
N THR A 71 21.42 -18.53 0.88
CA THR A 71 21.89 -17.82 -0.32
C THR A 71 23.19 -18.42 -0.82
N GLU A 72 24.16 -18.69 0.06
CA GLU A 72 25.42 -19.36 -0.30
C GLU A 72 25.18 -20.75 -0.91
N LEU A 73 24.28 -21.55 -0.33
CA LEU A 73 23.92 -22.87 -0.88
C LEU A 73 23.25 -22.75 -2.26
N LEU A 74 22.42 -21.73 -2.46
CA LEU A 74 21.76 -21.48 -3.74
C LEU A 74 22.78 -21.06 -4.81
N GLU A 75 23.73 -20.20 -4.47
CA GLU A 75 24.83 -19.80 -5.35
C GLU A 75 25.71 -20.99 -5.74
N GLN A 76 26.06 -21.85 -4.77
CA GLN A 76 26.81 -23.09 -5.04
C GLN A 76 26.04 -24.04 -5.96
N TRP A 77 24.73 -24.18 -5.78
CA TRP A 77 23.88 -25.00 -6.63
C TRP A 77 23.75 -24.43 -8.06
N LEU A 78 23.61 -23.11 -8.21
CA LEU A 78 23.60 -22.43 -9.50
C LEU A 78 24.92 -22.58 -10.24
N ALA A 79 26.05 -22.43 -9.52
CA ALA A 79 27.39 -22.66 -10.08
C ALA A 79 27.57 -24.10 -10.58
N ALA A 80 27.04 -25.09 -9.85
CA ALA A 80 27.08 -26.50 -10.27
C ALA A 80 26.26 -26.78 -11.55
N GLN A 81 25.29 -25.92 -11.89
CA GLN A 81 24.51 -26.01 -13.14
C GLN A 81 25.17 -25.28 -14.33
N GLY A 82 26.39 -24.76 -14.16
CA GLY A 82 27.08 -24.01 -15.20
C GLY A 82 26.52 -22.61 -15.44
N VAL A 83 25.65 -22.13 -14.56
CA VAL A 83 25.27 -20.71 -14.50
C VAL A 83 26.43 -19.99 -13.81
N PRO A 84 27.18 -19.11 -14.50
CA PRO A 84 28.29 -18.42 -13.87
C PRO A 84 27.75 -17.64 -12.66
N GLY A 85 28.31 -17.93 -11.47
CA GLY A 85 28.02 -17.20 -10.25
C GLY A 85 28.33 -15.73 -10.50
N ILE A 86 27.30 -14.89 -10.48
CA ILE A 86 27.45 -13.45 -10.65
C ILE A 86 27.95 -12.92 -9.30
N PRO A 87 29.22 -12.48 -9.17
CA PRO A 87 29.72 -12.00 -7.90
C PRO A 87 28.96 -10.73 -7.52
N GLY A 88 28.39 -10.70 -6.32
CA GLY A 88 27.76 -9.50 -5.76
C GLY A 88 26.28 -9.31 -6.09
N VAL A 89 25.51 -10.39 -6.31
CA VAL A 89 24.04 -10.27 -6.27
C VAL A 89 23.61 -10.14 -4.81
N GLU A 90 23.78 -8.94 -4.28
CA GLU A 90 23.01 -8.49 -3.12
C GLU A 90 21.54 -8.60 -3.54
N VAL A 91 20.82 -9.64 -3.09
CA VAL A 91 19.36 -9.74 -3.28
C VAL A 91 18.72 -8.73 -2.34
N THR A 92 18.88 -7.45 -2.64
CA THR A 92 18.14 -6.40 -1.97
C THR A 92 16.75 -6.38 -2.56
N VAL A 93 15.76 -6.89 -1.82
CA VAL A 93 14.35 -6.66 -2.13
C VAL A 93 14.05 -5.19 -1.81
N ARG A 94 14.45 -4.30 -2.71
CA ARG A 94 14.01 -2.89 -2.68
C ARG A 94 12.66 -2.83 -3.36
N THR A 95 11.63 -2.45 -2.62
CA THR A 95 10.46 -1.81 -3.22
C THR A 95 10.69 -0.30 -3.12
N PRO A 96 11.44 0.30 -4.05
CA PRO A 96 11.72 1.73 -3.97
C PRO A 96 10.38 2.46 -3.96
N TRP A 97 10.21 3.39 -3.02
CA TRP A 97 8.99 4.17 -2.86
C TRP A 97 8.95 5.22 -3.96
N VAL A 98 8.45 4.84 -5.14
CA VAL A 98 8.48 5.67 -6.33
C VAL A 98 7.08 6.20 -6.58
N ALA A 99 6.97 7.53 -6.67
CA ALA A 99 5.74 8.15 -7.12
C ALA A 99 5.59 7.95 -8.63
N LYS A 100 4.41 7.52 -9.06
CA LYS A 100 4.01 7.61 -10.47
C LYS A 100 3.87 9.06 -10.88
N GLU A 101 3.89 9.29 -12.20
CA GLU A 101 3.52 10.58 -12.77
C GLU A 101 2.10 10.96 -12.33
N PRO A 102 1.85 12.26 -12.06
CA PRO A 102 0.52 12.74 -11.70
C PRO A 102 -0.50 12.45 -12.81
N GLU A 103 -1.61 11.84 -12.43
CA GLU A 103 -2.75 11.59 -13.30
C GLU A 103 -3.83 12.63 -13.04
N GLN A 104 -4.21 13.40 -14.07
CA GLN A 104 -5.30 14.36 -13.95
C GLN A 104 -6.64 13.63 -13.97
N ILE A 105 -7.43 13.78 -12.91
CA ILE A 105 -8.73 13.11 -12.73
C ILE A 105 -9.93 14.07 -12.80
N PHE A 106 -9.67 15.37 -12.83
CA PHE A 106 -10.70 16.40 -13.00
C PHE A 106 -10.05 17.67 -13.53
N SER A 107 -10.62 18.29 -14.56
CA SER A 107 -10.26 19.65 -14.97
C SER A 107 -11.41 20.33 -15.70
N GLN A 108 -12.19 21.11 -14.97
CA GLN A 108 -13.40 21.73 -15.51
C GLN A 108 -13.66 23.11 -14.90
N ALA A 109 -14.34 23.96 -15.67
CA ALA A 109 -14.94 25.19 -15.15
C ALA A 109 -16.26 24.85 -14.45
N ILE A 110 -16.37 25.20 -13.17
CA ILE A 110 -17.59 24.97 -12.39
C ILE A 110 -18.37 26.28 -12.33
N LEU A 111 -19.58 26.30 -12.91
CA LEU A 111 -20.42 27.50 -13.02
C LEU A 111 -21.76 27.36 -12.27
N SER A 112 -21.94 26.30 -11.48
CA SER A 112 -23.14 26.05 -10.69
C SER A 112 -22.80 25.53 -9.31
N ALA A 113 -23.69 25.76 -8.34
CA ALA A 113 -23.63 25.12 -7.04
C ALA A 113 -24.10 23.66 -7.17
N GLY A 114 -23.55 22.78 -6.32
CA GLY A 114 -23.87 21.36 -6.32
C GLY A 114 -22.65 20.49 -6.02
N ASP A 115 -22.85 19.19 -6.16
CA ASP A 115 -21.81 18.18 -6.01
C ASP A 115 -21.32 17.71 -7.38
N PHE A 116 -20.01 17.72 -7.54
CA PHE A 116 -19.29 17.21 -8.70
C PHE A 116 -18.36 16.08 -8.25
N TYR A 117 -17.99 15.23 -9.18
CA TYR A 117 -17.15 14.07 -8.92
C TYR A 117 -15.98 14.09 -9.89
N SER A 118 -14.85 13.51 -9.50
CA SER A 118 -13.77 13.22 -10.44
C SER A 118 -14.29 12.42 -11.65
N ASP A 119 -13.69 12.66 -12.80
CA ASP A 119 -14.09 12.05 -14.08
C ASP A 119 -13.84 10.53 -14.06
N MET A 120 -12.91 10.08 -13.22
CA MET A 120 -12.57 8.67 -12.97
C MET A 120 -12.22 8.42 -11.50
N MET A 121 -12.23 7.15 -11.09
CA MET A 121 -11.63 6.69 -9.84
C MET A 121 -10.21 6.18 -10.14
N VAL A 122 -9.25 6.55 -9.31
CA VAL A 122 -7.86 6.13 -9.43
C VAL A 122 -7.73 4.70 -8.92
N ASP A 123 -7.14 3.82 -9.73
CA ASP A 123 -6.73 2.48 -9.30
C ASP A 123 -5.57 2.59 -8.29
N TRP A 124 -5.91 2.37 -7.02
CA TRP A 124 -5.00 2.34 -5.89
C TRP A 124 -4.84 0.91 -5.32
N THR A 125 -5.12 -0.12 -6.13
CA THR A 125 -5.04 -1.54 -5.71
C THR A 125 -3.61 -1.98 -5.37
N ARG A 126 -2.60 -1.39 -6.02
CA ARG A 126 -1.17 -1.74 -5.87
C ARG A 126 -0.34 -0.64 -5.22
N GLY A 127 -0.92 0.54 -4.97
CA GLY A 127 -0.18 1.65 -4.40
C GLY A 127 -0.12 1.57 -2.88
N LYS A 128 0.97 2.08 -2.32
CA LYS A 128 1.15 2.25 -0.86
C LYS A 128 0.51 3.53 -0.35
N ARG A 129 0.59 4.60 -1.14
CA ARG A 129 0.01 5.92 -0.80
C ARG A 129 -0.60 6.57 -2.03
N ILE A 130 -1.59 7.41 -1.81
CA ILE A 130 -2.18 8.28 -2.82
C ILE A 130 -2.29 9.69 -2.26
N VAL A 131 -2.01 10.69 -3.10
CA VAL A 131 -2.22 12.11 -2.79
C VAL A 131 -2.95 12.75 -3.95
N PHE A 132 -3.99 13.52 -3.66
CA PHE A 132 -4.69 14.35 -4.61
C PHE A 132 -4.23 15.80 -4.45
N LYS A 133 -3.64 16.35 -5.50
CA LYS A 133 -3.32 17.77 -5.60
C LYS A 133 -4.51 18.49 -6.25
N VAL A 134 -5.03 19.50 -5.56
CA VAL A 134 -6.12 20.34 -6.05
C VAL A 134 -5.58 21.74 -6.29
N GLU A 135 -5.83 22.27 -7.48
CA GLU A 135 -5.46 23.62 -7.89
C GLU A 135 -6.71 24.33 -8.42
N SER A 136 -7.07 25.43 -7.77
CA SER A 136 -8.29 26.19 -8.06
C SER A 136 -7.91 27.58 -8.56
N SER A 137 -8.47 27.95 -9.71
CA SER A 137 -8.57 29.35 -10.16
C SER A 137 -10.00 29.88 -10.03
N LEU A 138 -10.87 29.14 -9.32
CA LEU A 138 -12.25 29.56 -9.07
C LEU A 138 -12.28 30.79 -8.17
N ASN A 139 -13.25 31.68 -8.41
CA ASN A 139 -13.49 32.84 -7.56
C ASN A 139 -14.33 32.55 -6.31
N GLN A 140 -14.67 31.28 -6.06
CA GLN A 140 -15.36 30.81 -4.87
C GLN A 140 -14.59 29.64 -4.25
N ALA A 141 -14.73 29.46 -2.93
CA ALA A 141 -14.18 28.31 -2.24
C ALA A 141 -15.03 27.06 -2.50
N VAL A 142 -14.37 25.90 -2.51
CA VAL A 142 -15.02 24.59 -2.71
C VAL A 142 -14.54 23.61 -1.65
N GLN A 143 -15.37 22.64 -1.30
CA GLN A 143 -15.00 21.56 -0.39
C GLN A 143 -14.53 20.35 -1.19
N ILE A 144 -13.42 19.77 -0.77
CA ILE A 144 -12.80 18.60 -1.39
C ILE A 144 -12.92 17.43 -0.42
N GLN A 145 -13.68 16.40 -0.81
CA GLN A 145 -13.85 15.17 -0.06
C GLN A 145 -13.21 14.02 -0.84
N VAL A 146 -12.26 13.32 -0.23
CA VAL A 146 -11.75 12.06 -0.80
C VAL A 146 -12.83 11.01 -0.65
N ILE A 147 -13.08 10.24 -1.71
CA ILE A 147 -14.06 9.14 -1.71
C ILE A 147 -13.38 7.83 -2.10
N GLY A 148 -13.84 6.71 -1.55
CA GLY A 148 -13.31 5.38 -1.78
C GLY A 148 -14.38 4.38 -2.17
N ASN A 149 -14.01 3.40 -2.99
CA ASN A 149 -14.90 2.29 -3.34
C ASN A 149 -14.11 1.00 -3.56
N THR A 150 -14.81 -0.14 -3.50
CA THR A 150 -14.27 -1.48 -3.84
C THR A 150 -14.29 -1.76 -5.34
N THR A 151 -14.96 -0.92 -6.13
CA THR A 151 -15.08 -1.02 -7.59
C THR A 151 -14.70 0.30 -8.25
N ASP A 152 -14.32 0.27 -9.52
CA ASP A 152 -14.00 1.46 -10.33
C ASP A 152 -15.28 2.23 -10.71
N SER A 153 -15.87 2.86 -9.71
CA SER A 153 -17.15 3.54 -9.81
C SER A 153 -17.31 4.53 -8.66
N LYS A 154 -17.87 5.70 -8.97
CA LYS A 154 -18.22 6.72 -7.96
C LYS A 154 -19.55 6.39 -7.25
N GLU A 155 -20.36 5.55 -7.86
CA GLU A 155 -21.64 5.12 -7.32
C GLU A 155 -21.42 4.32 -6.03
N LEU A 156 -22.10 4.73 -4.96
CA LEU A 156 -21.95 4.14 -3.61
C LEU A 156 -20.54 4.28 -3.01
N ALA A 157 -19.69 5.15 -3.55
CA ALA A 157 -18.42 5.48 -2.92
C ALA A 157 -18.66 6.14 -1.55
N ILE A 158 -17.80 5.82 -0.59
CA ILE A 158 -17.88 6.34 0.77
C ILE A 158 -16.85 7.45 0.98
N ASP A 159 -17.16 8.36 1.90
CA ASP A 159 -16.27 9.45 2.27
C ASP A 159 -15.08 8.91 3.10
N ILE A 160 -13.85 9.25 2.69
CA ILE A 160 -12.62 8.96 3.42
C ILE A 160 -12.16 10.22 4.15
N GLY A 161 -12.23 10.20 5.48
CA GLY A 161 -11.85 11.34 6.31
C GLY A 161 -12.74 12.57 6.09
N PRO A 162 -12.33 13.75 6.61
CA PRO A 162 -13.11 14.97 6.52
C PRO A 162 -12.98 15.68 5.16
N ALA A 163 -14.04 16.37 4.74
CA ALA A 163 -13.96 17.31 3.63
C ALA A 163 -13.09 18.52 3.98
N LEU A 164 -12.14 18.85 3.12
CA LEU A 164 -11.17 19.94 3.33
C LEU A 164 -11.47 21.13 2.41
N PRO A 165 -11.39 22.38 2.91
CA PRO A 165 -11.65 23.56 2.10
C PRO A 165 -10.49 23.85 1.15
N CYS A 166 -10.81 23.99 -0.14
CA CYS A 166 -9.95 24.65 -1.11
C CYS A 166 -10.44 26.09 -1.27
N THR A 167 -9.63 27.06 -0.84
CA THR A 167 -9.97 28.48 -0.95
C THR A 167 -10.09 28.91 -2.42
N ALA A 168 -10.83 30.01 -2.66
CA ALA A 168 -10.85 30.65 -3.96
C ALA A 168 -9.42 31.03 -4.40
N ASN A 169 -9.10 30.80 -5.68
CA ASN A 169 -7.75 30.98 -6.24
C ASN A 169 -6.64 30.28 -5.42
N GLY A 170 -6.97 29.18 -4.75
CA GLY A 170 -6.10 28.45 -3.84
C GLY A 170 -5.64 27.12 -4.39
N ASN A 171 -4.88 26.41 -3.57
CA ASN A 171 -4.53 25.01 -3.81
C ASN A 171 -4.40 24.28 -2.48
N ILE A 172 -4.70 22.99 -2.49
CA ILE A 172 -4.53 22.10 -1.34
C ILE A 172 -4.01 20.75 -1.81
N SER A 173 -3.41 19.98 -0.90
CA SER A 173 -3.12 18.57 -1.12
C SER A 173 -3.88 17.76 -0.08
N VAL A 174 -4.58 16.72 -0.51
CA VAL A 174 -5.39 15.86 0.35
C VAL A 174 -5.02 14.41 0.11
N GLY A 175 -5.01 13.60 1.16
CA GLY A 175 -4.72 12.17 1.06
C GLY A 175 -5.34 11.44 2.25
N PRO A 176 -5.69 10.16 2.07
CA PRO A 176 -6.26 9.35 3.15
C PRO A 176 -5.22 9.08 4.24
N ALA A 177 -5.71 8.75 5.44
CA ALA A 177 -4.86 8.19 6.49
C ALA A 177 -4.33 6.81 6.04
N TRP A 178 -3.33 6.30 6.76
CA TRP A 178 -2.67 5.05 6.41
C TRP A 178 -3.62 3.83 6.48
N ASP A 179 -4.56 3.86 7.42
CA ASP A 179 -5.55 2.81 7.67
C ASP A 179 -6.79 2.90 6.78
N ASP A 180 -7.05 4.06 6.16
CA ASP A 180 -8.22 4.30 5.31
C ASP A 180 -8.01 3.88 3.85
N TRP A 181 -7.54 2.65 3.65
CA TRP A 181 -7.24 2.13 2.32
C TRP A 181 -8.50 1.67 1.56
N HIS A 182 -8.58 2.05 0.28
CA HIS A 182 -9.61 1.61 -0.67
C HIS A 182 -8.95 1.29 -2.02
N PRO A 183 -9.38 0.25 -2.74
CA PRO A 183 -8.76 -0.13 -4.01
C PRO A 183 -9.00 0.90 -5.12
N TYR A 184 -10.11 1.64 -5.08
CA TYR A 184 -10.39 2.74 -5.99
C TYR A 184 -10.70 4.00 -5.20
N ALA A 185 -10.03 5.11 -5.55
CA ALA A 185 -10.17 6.38 -4.84
C ALA A 185 -10.39 7.55 -5.80
N GLY A 186 -11.27 8.46 -5.43
CA GLY A 186 -11.59 9.65 -6.22
C GLY A 186 -11.86 10.84 -5.33
N VAL A 187 -12.45 11.88 -5.90
CA VAL A 187 -12.78 13.11 -5.17
C VAL A 187 -14.21 13.55 -5.47
N ARG A 188 -14.98 13.85 -4.42
CA ARG A 188 -16.22 14.63 -4.49
C ARG A 188 -15.91 16.09 -4.18
N ILE A 189 -16.41 16.97 -5.03
CA ILE A 189 -16.25 18.42 -4.96
C ILE A 189 -17.61 19.00 -4.62
N THR A 190 -17.74 19.64 -3.46
CA THR A 190 -18.99 20.30 -3.05
C THR A 190 -18.85 21.81 -3.19
N VAL A 191 -19.73 22.40 -3.98
CA VAL A 191 -19.73 23.83 -4.31
C VAL A 191 -20.98 24.48 -3.72
N ALA A 192 -20.81 25.21 -2.63
CA ALA A 192 -21.91 25.86 -1.92
C ALA A 192 -22.47 27.08 -2.69
N VAL A 193 -21.59 27.85 -3.32
CA VAL A 193 -21.93 29.05 -4.10
C VAL A 193 -21.35 28.91 -5.49
N ALA A 194 -22.19 29.07 -6.52
CA ALA A 194 -21.78 28.97 -7.92
C ALA A 194 -20.63 29.94 -8.24
N PRO A 195 -19.46 29.46 -8.66
CA PRO A 195 -18.40 30.31 -9.17
C PRO A 195 -18.84 30.98 -10.48
N THR A 196 -18.34 32.18 -10.73
CA THR A 196 -18.63 32.90 -11.99
C THR A 196 -17.46 32.85 -12.97
N ALA A 197 -16.29 32.40 -12.51
CA ALA A 197 -15.09 32.23 -13.33
C ALA A 197 -14.13 31.22 -12.69
N GLY A 198 -13.25 30.67 -13.53
CA GLY A 198 -12.13 29.82 -13.12
C GLY A 198 -12.29 28.35 -13.51
N ILE A 199 -11.22 27.60 -13.27
CA ILE A 199 -11.10 26.16 -13.50
C ILE A 199 -10.57 25.52 -12.21
N LEU A 200 -11.13 24.37 -11.86
CA LEU A 200 -10.60 23.50 -10.82
C LEU A 200 -9.91 22.32 -11.49
N THR A 201 -8.65 22.09 -11.16
CA THR A 201 -7.87 20.95 -11.63
C THR A 201 -7.50 20.07 -10.45
N ILE A 202 -7.69 18.76 -10.59
CA ILE A 202 -7.33 17.76 -9.58
C ILE A 202 -6.48 16.69 -10.25
N SER A 203 -5.31 16.45 -9.68
CA SER A 203 -4.40 15.38 -10.10
C SER A 203 -4.16 14.42 -8.94
N ALA A 204 -4.06 13.14 -9.22
CA ALA A 204 -3.72 12.10 -8.27
C ALA A 204 -2.30 11.61 -8.50
N VAL A 205 -1.57 11.36 -7.42
CA VAL A 205 -0.23 10.77 -7.45
C VAL A 205 -0.25 9.53 -6.58
N VAL A 206 -0.01 8.37 -7.19
CA VAL A 206 0.10 7.09 -6.50
C VAL A 206 1.58 6.77 -6.30
N GLN A 207 1.93 6.36 -5.08
CA GLN A 207 3.25 5.86 -4.73
C GLN A 207 3.22 4.33 -4.66
N GLU A 208 4.11 3.65 -5.38
CA GLU A 208 4.28 2.19 -5.40
C GLU A 208 5.55 1.75 -4.64
#